data_AF-A0AAE8SSF7-F1
#
_entry.id   AF-A0AAE8SSF7-F1
#
_cell.length_a   1.000
_cell.length_b   1.000
_cell.length_c   1.000
_cell.angle_alpha   90.00
_cell.angle_beta   90.00
_cell.angle_gamma   90.00
#
_symmetry.space_group_name_H-M   'P 1'
#
loop_
_entity.id
_entity.type
_entity.pdbx_description
1 polymer ?
#
loop_
_entity_poly.entity_id
_entity_poly.type
_entity_poly.pdbx_seq_one_letter_code
_entity_poly.pdbx_strand_id
1 'polypeptide(L)'
;MAKKTELLAATSLYFMSHPNIGRIYCSAPTQNTTTAFAKRLYQMGMDVTKRLNICRPFVVRGYTIEAEVTAFLKIVCKDYKSSGRDPYYPSDWDLNLSATEWLLKVARIGSYQLSQADIPPLHELREQYLANGRYEMLRQLFEGKIGSDEEDVKNLLKKVIMEADAVCTIPRVAGEIVYSDFNEEQAKGTIMDVAGRMHQADALLL
;
A
#
# COMPACT_ATOMS: atom_id res chain seq x y z
N MET A 1 24.64 7.90 1.71
CA MET A 1 23.36 7.15 1.78
C MET A 1 22.51 7.29 0.52
N ALA A 2 22.31 8.49 -0.05
CA ALA A 2 21.41 8.72 -1.20
C ALA A 2 21.62 7.80 -2.43
N LYS A 3 22.88 7.52 -2.81
CA LYS A 3 23.20 6.68 -3.98
C LYS A 3 22.68 5.22 -3.87
N LYS A 4 22.54 4.71 -2.65
CA LYS A 4 22.11 3.32 -2.42
C LYS A 4 20.62 3.15 -2.69
N THR A 5 19.79 3.98 -2.05
CA THR A 5 18.33 3.96 -2.23
C THR A 5 17.95 4.24 -3.68
N GLU A 6 18.73 5.08 -4.36
CA GLU A 6 18.57 5.33 -5.80
C GLU A 6 18.88 4.11 -6.66
N LEU A 7 19.99 3.40 -6.39
CA LEU A 7 20.30 2.16 -7.11
C LEU A 7 19.23 1.09 -6.87
N LEU A 8 18.79 0.91 -5.62
CA LEU A 8 17.73 -0.05 -5.30
C LEU A 8 16.41 0.31 -6.01
N ALA A 9 16.02 1.58 -5.99
CA ALA A 9 14.82 2.04 -6.69
C ALA A 9 14.91 1.83 -8.22
N ALA A 10 16.08 2.08 -8.82
CA ALA A 10 16.30 1.79 -10.24
C ALA A 10 16.21 0.28 -10.54
N THR A 11 16.80 -0.57 -9.71
CA THR A 11 16.71 -2.04 -9.85
C THR A 11 15.27 -2.51 -9.68
N SER A 12 14.53 -1.98 -8.72
CA SER A 12 13.10 -2.26 -8.54
C SER A 12 12.28 -1.90 -9.77
N LEU A 13 12.50 -0.72 -10.37
CA LEU A 13 11.84 -0.34 -11.62
C LEU A 13 12.17 -1.30 -12.75
N TYR A 14 13.43 -1.73 -12.86
CA TYR A 14 13.85 -2.71 -13.85
C TYR A 14 13.14 -4.06 -13.64
N PHE A 15 13.07 -4.55 -12.40
CA PHE A 15 12.34 -5.78 -12.06
C PHE A 15 10.86 -5.67 -12.40
N MET A 16 10.22 -4.54 -12.09
CA MET A 16 8.83 -4.27 -12.43
C MET A 16 8.57 -4.22 -13.94
N SER A 17 9.54 -3.77 -14.72
CA SER A 17 9.45 -3.78 -16.18
C SER A 17 9.69 -5.16 -16.82
N HIS A 18 10.26 -6.11 -16.07
CA HIS A 18 10.66 -7.41 -16.61
C HIS A 18 9.46 -8.38 -16.67
N PRO A 19 9.10 -8.96 -17.83
CA PRO A 19 7.90 -9.78 -17.99
C PRO A 19 7.78 -10.97 -17.04
N ASN A 20 8.92 -11.57 -16.67
CA ASN A 20 8.95 -12.73 -15.77
C ASN A 20 8.94 -12.37 -14.28
N ILE A 21 9.23 -11.13 -13.92
CA ILE A 21 9.24 -10.67 -12.51
C ILE A 21 7.97 -9.86 -12.27
N GLY A 22 7.89 -8.64 -12.82
CA GLY A 22 6.74 -7.78 -12.63
C GLY A 22 6.61 -7.36 -11.16
N ARG A 23 5.70 -7.97 -10.40
CA ARG A 23 5.41 -7.55 -9.04
C ARG A 23 6.55 -7.90 -8.08
N ILE A 24 6.87 -6.96 -7.18
CA ILE A 24 7.97 -7.11 -6.23
C ILE A 24 7.55 -6.88 -4.77
N TYR A 25 8.19 -7.61 -3.88
CA TYR A 25 8.15 -7.35 -2.45
C TYR A 25 9.39 -6.58 -2.02
N CYS A 26 9.22 -5.60 -1.14
CA CYS A 26 10.30 -4.76 -0.65
C CYS A 26 10.28 -4.72 0.87
N SER A 27 11.43 -4.94 1.50
CA SER A 27 11.56 -4.90 2.96
C SER A 27 12.76 -4.07 3.40
N ALA A 28 12.59 -3.34 4.49
CA ALA A 28 13.65 -2.55 5.12
C ALA A 28 13.52 -2.62 6.65
N PRO A 29 14.60 -2.41 7.42
CA PRO A 29 14.60 -2.69 8.87
C PRO A 29 13.70 -1.77 9.69
N THR A 30 13.43 -0.53 9.23
CA THR A 30 12.62 0.45 9.98
C THR A 30 11.61 1.15 9.08
N GLN A 31 10.53 1.65 9.68
CA GLN A 31 9.47 2.35 8.95
C GLN A 31 10.01 3.56 8.20
N ASN A 32 10.94 4.32 8.79
CA ASN A 32 11.57 5.46 8.14
C ASN A 32 12.37 5.04 6.89
N THR A 33 13.09 3.91 6.94
CA THR A 33 13.81 3.39 5.77
C THR A 33 12.86 2.88 4.69
N THR A 34 11.82 2.12 5.06
CA THR A 34 10.78 1.66 4.12
C THR A 34 10.10 2.84 3.44
N THR A 35 9.81 3.90 4.19
CA THR A 35 9.20 5.14 3.70
C THR A 35 10.08 5.86 2.71
N ALA A 36 11.35 6.08 3.06
CA ALA A 36 12.30 6.75 2.17
C ALA A 36 12.48 5.98 0.87
N PHE A 37 12.55 4.64 0.95
CA PHE A 37 12.65 3.77 -0.21
C PHE A 37 11.39 3.80 -1.08
N ALA A 38 10.20 3.59 -0.50
CA ALA A 38 8.93 3.60 -1.24
C ALA A 38 8.68 4.96 -1.95
N LYS A 39 8.94 6.07 -1.25
CA LYS A 39 8.84 7.43 -1.83
C LYS A 39 9.82 7.60 -2.99
N ARG A 40 11.06 7.14 -2.84
CA ARG A 40 12.08 7.24 -3.91
C ARG A 40 11.70 6.38 -5.12
N LEU A 41 11.25 5.14 -4.88
CA LEU A 41 10.77 4.23 -5.93
C LEU A 41 9.62 4.85 -6.72
N TYR A 42 8.61 5.37 -6.02
CA TYR A 42 7.46 6.00 -6.65
C TYR A 42 7.85 7.27 -7.43
N GLN A 43 8.68 8.14 -6.87
CA GLN A 43 9.16 9.36 -7.56
C GLN A 43 9.96 9.04 -8.83
N MET A 44 10.93 8.12 -8.74
CA MET A 44 11.70 7.70 -9.92
C MET A 44 10.81 7.03 -10.96
N GLY A 45 9.84 6.23 -10.50
CA GLY A 45 8.83 5.62 -11.35
C GLY A 45 8.02 6.67 -12.11
N MET A 46 7.50 7.68 -11.41
CA MET A 46 6.77 8.79 -12.05
C MET A 46 7.61 9.53 -13.09
N ASP A 47 8.89 9.77 -12.81
CA ASP A 47 9.79 10.46 -13.75
C ASP A 47 10.02 9.63 -15.02
N VAL A 48 10.22 8.32 -14.87
CA VAL A 48 10.39 7.39 -16.00
C VAL A 48 9.10 7.26 -16.79
N THR A 49 7.97 7.06 -16.11
CA THR A 49 6.69 6.80 -16.78
C THR A 49 6.15 8.03 -17.48
N LYS A 50 6.41 9.23 -16.94
CA LYS A 50 6.13 10.51 -17.62
C LYS A 50 6.93 10.66 -18.92
N ARG A 51 8.19 10.21 -18.96
CA ARG A 51 9.03 10.27 -20.17
C ARG A 51 8.61 9.25 -21.23
N LEU A 52 8.19 8.07 -20.79
CA LEU A 52 7.77 6.97 -21.66
C LEU A 52 6.28 7.01 -22.02
N ASN A 53 5.51 7.92 -21.41
CA ASN A 53 4.06 8.03 -21.55
C ASN A 53 3.32 6.70 -21.24
N ILE A 54 3.72 6.06 -20.14
CA ILE A 54 3.11 4.82 -19.62
C ILE A 54 2.49 5.05 -18.24
N CYS A 55 1.73 4.09 -17.74
CA CYS A 55 1.14 4.15 -16.40
C CYS A 55 2.21 4.26 -15.30
N ARG A 56 1.90 4.97 -14.22
CA ARG A 56 2.74 5.09 -13.03
C ARG A 56 2.75 3.77 -12.26
N PRO A 57 3.87 3.39 -11.62
CA PRO A 57 3.88 2.20 -10.78
C PRO A 57 2.97 2.39 -9.58
N PHE A 58 2.22 1.35 -9.25
CA PHE A 58 1.41 1.27 -8.06
C PHE A 58 2.23 0.72 -6.89
N VAL A 59 2.75 1.65 -6.08
CA VAL A 59 3.57 1.33 -4.90
C VAL A 59 2.73 1.46 -3.64
N VAL A 60 2.68 0.41 -2.84
CA VAL A 60 2.04 0.39 -1.52
C VAL A 60 3.11 0.30 -0.45
N ARG A 61 3.03 1.19 0.53
CA ARG A 61 3.77 1.10 1.79
C ARG A 61 2.85 0.47 2.84
N GLY A 62 3.21 -0.72 3.30
CA GLY A 62 2.40 -1.49 4.23
C GLY A 62 2.66 -1.14 5.70
N TYR A 63 1.56 -0.87 6.40
CA TYR A 63 1.49 -0.84 7.86
C TYR A 63 0.65 -2.01 8.38
N THR A 64 0.53 -2.16 9.70
CA THR A 64 -0.38 -3.17 10.24
C THR A 64 -1.79 -2.94 9.71
N ILE A 65 -2.50 -4.00 9.31
CA ILE A 65 -3.84 -3.87 8.69
C ILE A 65 -4.81 -3.19 9.65
N GLU A 66 -4.70 -3.47 10.96
CA GLU A 66 -5.48 -2.79 12.00
C GLU A 66 -5.25 -1.26 11.99
N ALA A 67 -4.02 -0.80 11.78
CA ALA A 67 -3.71 0.62 11.71
C ALA A 67 -4.28 1.27 10.45
N GLU A 68 -4.20 0.60 9.30
CA GLU A 68 -4.79 1.08 8.04
C GLU A 68 -6.32 1.19 8.16
N VAL A 69 -6.99 0.17 8.69
CA VAL A 69 -8.46 0.18 8.91
C VAL A 69 -8.86 1.29 9.85
N THR A 70 -8.18 1.42 10.98
CA THR A 70 -8.45 2.47 11.98
C THR A 70 -8.26 3.85 11.36
N ALA A 71 -7.17 4.06 10.61
CA ALA A 71 -6.89 5.32 9.93
C ALA A 71 -7.96 5.63 8.88
N PHE A 72 -8.37 4.64 8.08
CA PHE A 72 -9.46 4.78 7.11
C PHE A 72 -10.74 5.22 7.81
N LEU A 73 -11.23 4.47 8.79
CA LEU A 73 -12.47 4.78 9.50
C LEU A 73 -12.43 6.14 10.21
N LYS A 74 -11.29 6.56 10.76
CA LYS A 74 -11.13 7.91 11.33
C LYS A 74 -11.22 9.00 10.26
N ILE A 75 -10.59 8.82 9.10
CA ILE A 75 -10.67 9.79 7.98
C ILE A 75 -12.11 9.89 7.45
N VAL A 76 -12.81 8.76 7.38
CA VAL A 76 -14.17 8.67 6.84
C VAL A 76 -15.21 9.19 7.83
N CYS A 77 -15.23 8.66 9.05
CA CYS A 77 -16.32 8.87 10.00
C CYS A 77 -16.12 10.09 10.91
N LYS A 78 -14.92 10.68 10.96
CA LYS A 78 -14.49 11.79 11.85
C LYS A 78 -14.61 11.54 13.37
N ASP A 79 -15.65 10.84 13.82
CA ASP A 79 -15.97 10.53 15.23
C ASP A 79 -15.78 9.04 15.57
N TYR A 80 -15.08 8.27 14.74
CA TYR A 80 -14.85 6.84 14.99
C TYR A 80 -13.97 6.65 16.24
N LYS A 81 -14.58 6.14 17.32
CA LYS A 81 -13.92 5.78 18.57
C LYS A 81 -13.45 4.33 18.49
N SER A 82 -12.14 4.11 18.37
CA SER A 82 -11.55 2.78 18.49
C SER A 82 -11.79 2.23 19.90
N SER A 83 -12.20 0.97 20.03
CA SER A 83 -12.48 0.29 21.31
C SER A 83 -11.24 -0.05 22.15
N GLY A 84 -10.08 0.53 21.82
CA GLY A 84 -8.80 0.37 22.49
C GLY A 84 -8.14 1.70 22.80
N ARG A 85 -7.13 1.68 23.68
CA ARG A 85 -6.29 2.83 24.05
C ARG A 85 -5.90 3.61 22.79
N ASP A 86 -6.29 4.89 22.66
CA ASP A 86 -5.98 5.75 21.51
C ASP A 86 -4.59 6.39 21.70
N PRO A 87 -3.52 5.90 21.04
CA PRO A 87 -2.15 6.34 21.23
C PRO A 87 -1.69 6.95 19.90
N TYR A 88 -2.15 8.16 19.59
CA TYR A 88 -1.88 8.91 18.34
C TYR A 88 -0.57 8.49 17.65
N TYR A 89 -0.69 7.55 16.70
CA TYR A 89 0.38 7.01 15.85
C TYR A 89 1.52 6.29 16.62
N PRO A 90 1.99 5.07 16.23
CA PRO A 90 3.44 4.94 16.19
C PRO A 90 3.90 6.08 15.28
N SER A 91 4.75 7.00 15.76
CA SER A 91 5.13 8.30 15.15
C SER A 91 5.43 8.32 13.64
N ASP A 92 5.50 7.14 13.04
CA ASP A 92 5.98 6.87 11.70
C ASP A 92 4.85 6.48 10.72
N TRP A 93 3.58 6.34 11.14
CA TRP A 93 2.49 6.17 10.17
C TRP A 93 2.17 7.48 9.46
N ASP A 94 2.15 7.43 8.13
CA ASP A 94 1.89 8.54 7.23
C ASP A 94 0.94 8.02 6.13
N LEU A 95 0.06 8.87 5.64
CA LEU A 95 -0.92 8.47 4.63
C LEU A 95 -0.23 8.19 3.28
N ASN A 96 0.87 8.87 2.98
CA ASN A 96 1.49 8.79 1.66
C ASN A 96 1.89 7.35 1.27
N LEU A 97 1.39 6.89 0.11
CA LEU A 97 1.52 5.54 -0.44
C LEU A 97 0.97 4.42 0.46
N SER A 98 0.23 4.73 1.53
CA SER A 98 -0.35 3.71 2.40
C SER A 98 -1.51 2.99 1.69
N ALA A 99 -1.86 1.78 2.15
CA ALA A 99 -2.99 1.07 1.58
C ALA A 99 -4.30 1.87 1.73
N THR A 100 -4.44 2.60 2.84
CA THR A 100 -5.56 3.52 3.08
C THR A 100 -5.62 4.67 2.08
N GLU A 101 -4.51 5.30 1.67
CA GLU A 101 -4.55 6.35 0.63
C GLU A 101 -5.13 5.81 -0.68
N TRP A 102 -4.66 4.64 -1.09
CA TRP A 102 -5.12 4.00 -2.32
C TRP A 102 -6.58 3.59 -2.24
N LEU A 103 -7.02 3.06 -1.10
CA LEU A 103 -8.44 2.76 -0.87
C LEU A 103 -9.30 4.03 -0.91
N LEU A 104 -8.86 5.14 -0.31
CA LEU A 104 -9.57 6.42 -0.37
C LEU A 104 -9.75 6.90 -1.81
N LYS A 105 -8.72 6.74 -2.66
CA LYS A 105 -8.79 7.07 -4.09
C LYS A 105 -9.74 6.12 -4.84
N VAL A 106 -9.67 4.82 -4.58
CA VAL A 106 -10.55 3.81 -5.19
C VAL A 106 -12.00 4.12 -4.88
N ALA A 107 -12.33 4.36 -3.60
CA ALA A 107 -13.67 4.66 -3.13
C ALA A 107 -14.14 6.10 -3.43
N ARG A 108 -13.30 6.96 -4.02
CA ARG A 108 -13.58 8.37 -4.37
C ARG A 108 -14.02 9.21 -3.17
N ILE A 109 -13.34 9.03 -2.04
CA ILE A 109 -13.70 9.69 -0.78
C ILE A 109 -13.02 11.05 -0.69
N GLY A 110 -13.79 12.10 -0.40
CA GLY A 110 -13.26 13.45 -0.24
C GLY A 110 -12.55 13.98 -1.51
N SER A 111 -11.33 14.48 -1.36
CA SER A 111 -10.50 14.98 -2.46
C SER A 111 -9.62 13.91 -3.12
N TYR A 112 -9.68 12.65 -2.66
CA TYR A 112 -8.83 11.57 -3.15
C TYR A 112 -9.38 10.99 -4.45
N GLN A 113 -8.62 11.13 -5.54
CA GLN A 113 -9.00 10.66 -6.87
C GLN A 113 -7.83 9.93 -7.55
N LEU A 114 -8.13 8.79 -8.20
CA LEU A 114 -7.22 8.18 -9.15
C LEU A 114 -7.07 9.07 -10.40
N SER A 115 -5.83 9.20 -10.84
CA SER A 115 -5.45 9.83 -12.10
C SER A 115 -5.62 8.86 -13.27
N GLN A 116 -5.78 9.38 -14.49
CA GLN A 116 -5.74 8.58 -15.72
C GLN A 116 -4.39 7.87 -15.92
N ALA A 117 -3.32 8.38 -15.31
CA ALA A 117 -2.00 7.78 -15.36
C ALA A 117 -1.78 6.64 -14.35
N ASP A 118 -2.75 6.39 -13.46
CA ASP A 118 -2.68 5.26 -12.52
C ASP A 118 -3.04 3.96 -13.24
N ILE A 119 -2.57 2.82 -12.72
CA ILE A 119 -2.66 1.53 -13.42
C ILE A 119 -4.13 1.07 -13.63
N PRO A 120 -4.42 0.33 -14.72
CA PRO A 120 -5.77 -0.17 -14.99
C PRO A 120 -6.41 -0.99 -13.85
N PRO A 121 -5.70 -1.90 -13.15
CA PRO A 121 -6.30 -2.67 -12.05
C PRO A 121 -6.91 -1.82 -10.93
N LEU A 122 -6.37 -0.63 -10.65
CA LEU A 122 -6.95 0.29 -9.66
C LEU A 122 -8.29 0.87 -10.14
N HIS A 123 -8.42 1.16 -11.44
CA HIS A 123 -9.68 1.62 -12.01
C HIS A 123 -10.70 0.48 -12.05
N GLU A 124 -10.28 -0.73 -12.39
CA GLU A 124 -11.14 -1.92 -12.33
C GLU A 124 -11.66 -2.18 -10.92
N LEU A 125 -10.77 -2.10 -9.91
CA LEU A 125 -11.15 -2.25 -8.51
C LEU A 125 -12.16 -1.18 -8.07
N ARG A 126 -12.03 0.05 -8.57
CA ARG A 126 -13.00 1.12 -8.35
C ARG A 126 -14.34 0.80 -9.00
N GLU A 127 -14.38 0.35 -10.25
CA GLU A 127 -15.64 -0.01 -10.91
C GLU A 127 -16.32 -1.18 -10.18
N GLN A 128 -15.55 -2.18 -9.74
CA GLN A 128 -16.05 -3.28 -8.92
C GLN A 128 -16.59 -2.79 -7.58
N TYR A 129 -15.88 -1.85 -6.92
CA TYR A 129 -16.35 -1.25 -5.68
C TYR A 129 -17.69 -0.57 -5.89
N LEU A 130 -17.84 0.26 -6.92
CA LEU A 130 -19.07 1.02 -7.21
C LEU A 130 -20.23 0.11 -7.63
N ALA A 131 -19.98 -0.92 -8.43
CA ALA A 131 -21.01 -1.83 -8.94
C ALA A 131 -21.51 -2.84 -7.89
N ASN A 132 -20.66 -3.22 -6.92
CA ASN A 132 -21.00 -4.27 -5.98
C ASN A 132 -21.91 -3.74 -4.86
N GLY A 133 -23.10 -4.34 -4.73
CA GLY A 133 -24.08 -4.03 -3.70
C GLY A 133 -23.59 -4.34 -2.27
N ARG A 134 -22.59 -5.22 -2.09
CA ARG A 134 -22.00 -5.49 -0.77
C ARG A 134 -21.41 -4.23 -0.14
N TYR A 135 -20.83 -3.36 -0.95
CA TYR A 135 -20.21 -2.12 -0.47
C TYR A 135 -21.19 -0.94 -0.42
N GLU A 136 -22.49 -1.18 -0.60
CA GLU A 136 -23.51 -0.15 -0.51
C GLU A 136 -23.53 0.50 0.89
N MET A 137 -23.39 -0.30 1.95
CA MET A 137 -23.28 0.23 3.32
C MET A 137 -22.03 1.09 3.52
N LEU A 138 -20.90 0.69 2.95
CA LEU A 138 -19.69 1.52 2.97
C LEU A 138 -19.89 2.82 2.17
N ARG A 139 -20.61 2.80 1.06
CA ARG A 139 -20.94 4.02 0.30
C ARG A 139 -21.84 4.95 1.12
N GLN A 140 -22.83 4.39 1.82
CA GLN A 140 -23.77 5.13 2.66
C GLN A 140 -23.13 5.66 3.97
N LEU A 141 -22.06 5.03 4.45
CA LEU A 141 -21.23 5.53 5.55
C LEU A 141 -20.73 6.96 5.28
N PHE A 142 -20.36 7.26 4.03
CA PHE A 142 -19.94 8.61 3.61
C PHE A 142 -21.06 9.64 3.61
N GLU A 143 -22.30 9.17 3.47
CA GLU A 143 -23.50 10.01 3.59
C GLU A 143 -23.92 10.21 5.06
N GLY A 144 -23.16 9.67 6.03
CA GLY A 144 -23.38 9.84 7.46
C GLY A 144 -24.52 8.99 8.04
N LYS A 145 -24.89 7.88 7.38
CA LYS A 145 -26.14 7.16 7.69
C LYS A 145 -26.00 5.91 8.57
N ILE A 146 -24.88 5.17 8.53
CA ILE A 146 -24.77 3.83 9.17
C ILE A 146 -23.32 3.55 9.61
N GLY A 147 -23.09 2.64 10.57
CA GLY A 147 -21.76 2.15 10.95
C GLY A 147 -21.16 1.16 9.93
N SER A 148 -19.85 1.25 9.70
CA SER A 148 -19.09 0.35 8.83
C SER A 148 -18.86 -1.01 9.47
N ASP A 149 -18.85 -2.08 8.67
CA ASP A 149 -18.17 -3.32 9.05
C ASP A 149 -16.67 -3.15 8.80
N GLU A 150 -15.84 -3.31 9.84
CA GLU A 150 -14.38 -3.29 9.73
C GLU A 150 -13.87 -4.39 8.79
N GLU A 151 -14.60 -5.50 8.71
CA GLU A 151 -14.21 -6.64 7.89
C GLU A 151 -14.30 -6.32 6.39
N ASP A 152 -15.30 -5.55 5.97
CA ASP A 152 -15.39 -5.11 4.57
C ASP A 152 -14.24 -4.15 4.20
N VAL A 153 -13.83 -3.29 5.13
CA VAL A 153 -12.66 -2.40 4.94
C VAL A 153 -11.38 -3.23 4.82
N LYS A 154 -11.17 -4.22 5.70
CA LYS A 154 -10.03 -5.14 5.62
C LYS A 154 -9.96 -5.86 4.29
N ASN A 155 -11.10 -6.38 3.83
CA ASN A 155 -11.19 -7.09 2.55
C ASN A 155 -10.89 -6.18 1.35
N LEU A 156 -11.33 -4.92 1.38
CA LEU A 156 -10.98 -3.94 0.36
C LEU A 156 -9.50 -3.55 0.40
N LEU A 157 -8.92 -3.34 1.59
CA LEU A 157 -7.49 -3.09 1.74
C LEU A 157 -6.66 -4.26 1.20
N LYS A 158 -7.05 -5.51 1.49
CA LYS A 158 -6.41 -6.69 0.91
C LYS A 158 -6.44 -6.65 -0.61
N LYS A 159 -7.59 -6.40 -1.23
CA LYS A 159 -7.68 -6.28 -2.70
C LYS A 159 -6.77 -5.18 -3.27
N VAL A 160 -6.73 -4.01 -2.61
CA VAL A 160 -5.82 -2.92 -3.00
C VAL A 160 -4.36 -3.37 -2.94
N ILE A 161 -3.95 -4.02 -1.86
CA ILE A 161 -2.57 -4.52 -1.68
C ILE A 161 -2.23 -5.58 -2.74
N MET A 162 -3.15 -6.49 -3.04
CA MET A 162 -2.94 -7.58 -4.01
C MET A 162 -2.75 -7.10 -5.46
N GLU A 163 -3.20 -5.88 -5.79
CA GLU A 163 -3.00 -5.29 -7.12
C GLU A 163 -1.72 -4.45 -7.26
N ALA A 164 -0.94 -4.30 -6.19
CA ALA A 164 0.28 -3.49 -6.20
C ALA A 164 1.38 -4.04 -7.12
N ASP A 165 2.09 -3.13 -7.79
CA ASP A 165 3.33 -3.47 -8.50
C ASP A 165 4.47 -3.68 -7.49
N ALA A 166 4.46 -2.94 -6.38
CA ALA A 166 5.42 -3.08 -5.30
C ALA A 166 4.76 -2.90 -3.93
N VAL A 167 5.01 -3.84 -3.02
CA VAL A 167 4.63 -3.72 -1.60
C VAL A 167 5.87 -3.55 -0.75
N CYS A 168 5.94 -2.46 0.01
CA CYS A 168 7.09 -2.09 0.85
C CYS A 168 6.70 -2.16 2.33
N THR A 169 7.31 -3.05 3.11
CA THR A 169 7.01 -3.21 4.55
C THR A 169 8.28 -3.19 5.41
N ILE A 170 8.09 -3.35 6.72
CA ILE A 170 9.14 -3.79 7.63
C ILE A 170 8.93 -5.29 7.94
N PRO A 171 9.96 -6.04 8.36
CA PRO A 171 9.86 -7.47 8.65
C PRO A 171 8.72 -7.83 9.62
N ARG A 172 8.53 -7.03 10.67
CA ARG A 172 7.43 -7.23 11.63
C ARG A 172 6.04 -7.21 10.98
N VAL A 173 5.85 -6.35 9.98
CA VAL A 173 4.57 -6.20 9.26
C VAL A 173 4.46 -7.25 8.15
N ALA A 174 5.58 -7.70 7.60
CA ALA A 174 5.61 -8.69 6.53
C ALA A 174 4.92 -10.01 6.89
N GLY A 175 4.96 -10.40 8.16
CA GLY A 175 4.29 -11.62 8.65
C GLY A 175 2.78 -11.51 8.81
N GLU A 176 2.15 -10.35 8.58
CA GLU A 176 0.68 -10.32 8.51
C GLU A 176 0.20 -10.99 7.23
N ILE A 177 -0.89 -11.77 7.36
CA ILE A 177 -1.42 -12.64 6.28
C ILE A 177 -1.52 -11.92 4.95
N VAL A 178 -2.04 -10.68 4.92
CA VAL A 178 -2.21 -9.92 3.68
C VAL A 178 -0.89 -9.65 2.95
N TYR A 179 0.19 -9.40 3.68
CA TYR A 179 1.50 -9.15 3.08
C TYR A 179 2.25 -10.44 2.77
N SER A 180 2.06 -11.50 3.56
CA SER A 180 2.54 -12.84 3.25
C SER A 180 1.91 -13.36 1.95
N ASP A 181 0.59 -13.26 1.83
CA ASP A 181 -0.17 -13.66 0.64
C ASP A 181 0.33 -12.91 -0.61
N PHE A 182 0.55 -11.59 -0.52
CA PHE A 182 1.13 -10.85 -1.64
C PHE A 182 2.52 -11.37 -2.01
N ASN A 183 3.38 -11.60 -1.01
CA ASN A 183 4.74 -12.07 -1.24
C ASN A 183 4.78 -13.48 -1.85
N GLU A 184 3.91 -14.37 -1.40
CA GLU A 184 3.84 -15.77 -1.85
C GLU A 184 3.13 -15.92 -3.20
N GLU A 185 2.03 -15.20 -3.42
CA GLU A 185 1.16 -15.40 -4.59
C GLU A 185 1.44 -14.42 -5.73
N GLN A 186 1.89 -13.20 -5.42
CA GLN A 186 1.97 -12.10 -6.40
C GLN A 186 3.40 -11.72 -6.72
N ALA A 187 4.25 -11.55 -5.70
CA ALA A 187 5.62 -11.11 -5.88
C ALA A 187 6.48 -12.20 -6.52
N LYS A 188 7.30 -11.82 -7.50
CA LYS A 188 8.30 -12.71 -8.12
C LYS A 188 9.72 -12.21 -7.94
N GLY A 189 9.89 -11.12 -7.19
CA GLY A 189 11.19 -10.56 -6.84
C GLY A 189 11.13 -9.87 -5.49
N THR A 190 12.18 -10.04 -4.70
CA THR A 190 12.29 -9.44 -3.36
C THR A 190 13.48 -8.50 -3.29
N ILE A 191 13.25 -7.30 -2.79
CA ILE A 191 14.27 -6.25 -2.61
C ILE A 191 14.43 -5.96 -1.12
N MET A 192 15.64 -6.10 -0.61
CA MET A 192 15.96 -5.86 0.79
C MET A 192 16.86 -4.63 0.93
N ASP A 193 16.34 -3.55 1.48
CA ASP A 193 17.17 -2.42 1.86
C ASP A 193 17.80 -2.66 3.22
N VAL A 194 19.12 -2.51 3.28
CA VAL A 194 19.92 -2.62 4.51
C VAL A 194 19.91 -4.04 5.10
N ALA A 195 19.98 -5.08 4.24
CA ALA A 195 20.05 -6.48 4.65
C ALA A 195 21.12 -6.75 5.74
N GLY A 196 22.26 -6.05 5.73
CA GLY A 196 23.30 -6.17 6.77
C GLY A 196 22.94 -5.61 8.16
N ARG A 197 21.79 -4.95 8.32
CA ARG A 197 21.23 -4.52 9.62
C ARG A 197 19.93 -5.23 9.96
N MET A 198 19.45 -6.14 9.10
CA MET A 198 18.32 -7.00 9.42
C MET A 198 18.85 -8.15 10.27
N HIS A 199 18.13 -8.51 11.34
CA HIS A 199 18.49 -9.73 12.06
C HIS A 199 18.29 -10.92 11.11
N GLN A 200 19.08 -11.99 11.28
CA GLN A 200 18.93 -13.19 10.44
C GLN A 200 17.50 -13.74 10.47
N ALA A 201 16.81 -13.61 11.61
CA ALA A 201 15.39 -13.94 11.74
C ALA A 201 14.50 -13.08 10.84
N ASP A 202 14.76 -11.77 10.72
CA ASP A 202 14.00 -10.87 9.85
C ASP A 202 14.15 -11.22 8.37
N ALA A 203 15.30 -11.79 7.98
CA ALA A 203 15.55 -12.25 6.62
C ALA A 203 14.87 -13.60 6.29
N LEU A 204 14.51 -14.39 7.30
CA LEU A 204 13.83 -15.68 7.15
C LEU A 204 12.29 -15.57 7.21
N LEU A 205 11.78 -14.41 7.65
CA LEU A 205 10.35 -14.09 7.74
C LEU A 205 9.81 -13.42 6.46
N LEU A 206 10.67 -13.22 5.47
CA LEU A 206 10.36 -12.72 4.13
C LEU A 206 10.47 -13.86 3.12
#